data_AF-A0A920FAI0-F1
#
_entry.id   AF-A0A920FAI0-F1
#
_cell.length_a   1.000
_cell.length_b   1.000
_cell.length_c   1.000
_cell.angle_alpha   90.00
_cell.angle_beta   90.00
_cell.angle_gamma   90.00
#
_symmetry.space_group_name_H-M   'P 1'
#
loop_
_entity.id
_entity.type
_entity.pdbx_description
1 polymer ?
#
loop_
_entity_poly.entity_id
_entity_poly.type
_entity_poly.pdbx_seq_one_letter_code
_entity_poly.pdbx_strand_id
1 'polypeptide(L)'
;MSQIDPLDRRALGILSSAMNKQLGVSNLVSREVDRAYRSGEIKDVTRAGLLFATLPRWQKVEVQREAHDKAYLSLKRADKNSERDWRSISSGNQRKYLDEGLPGQLPSFLIDRDI
;
A
#
# COMPACT_ATOMS: atom_id res chain seq x y z
N MET A 1 8.69 9.68 -23.47
CA MET A 1 7.24 9.50 -23.21
C MET A 1 7.00 9.81 -21.75
N SER A 2 5.99 10.62 -21.43
CA SER A 2 5.71 11.08 -20.07
C SER A 2 4.92 10.03 -19.28
N GLN A 3 5.49 9.59 -18.17
CA GLN A 3 4.95 8.56 -17.28
C GLN A 3 4.28 9.21 -16.07
N ILE A 4 3.31 8.51 -15.47
CA ILE A 4 2.69 8.92 -14.22
C ILE A 4 3.52 8.55 -13.00
N ASP A 5 3.31 9.25 -11.89
CA ASP A 5 3.94 8.96 -10.62
C ASP A 5 3.58 7.53 -10.13
N PRO A 6 4.52 6.78 -9.53
CA PRO A 6 4.23 5.48 -8.91
C PRO A 6 3.07 5.48 -7.89
N LEU A 7 2.85 6.58 -7.17
CA LEU A 7 1.72 6.75 -6.26
C LEU A 7 0.40 6.83 -7.04
N ASP A 8 0.35 7.65 -8.08
CA ASP A 8 -0.83 7.77 -8.96
C ASP A 8 -1.15 6.46 -9.65
N ARG A 9 -0.11 5.71 -10.06
CA ARG A 9 -0.28 4.38 -10.64
C ARG A 9 -0.89 3.40 -9.64
N ARG A 10 -0.51 3.44 -8.36
CA ARG A 10 -1.14 2.63 -7.31
C ARG A 10 -2.59 3.00 -7.08
N ALA A 11 -2.90 4.30 -7.05
CA ALA A 11 -4.27 4.79 -6.94
C ALA A 11 -5.14 4.32 -8.14
N LEU A 12 -4.60 4.37 -9.36
CA LEU A 12 -5.26 3.84 -10.56
C LEU A 12 -5.47 2.33 -10.50
N GLY A 13 -4.55 1.57 -9.91
CA GLY A 13 -4.73 0.14 -9.68
C GLY A 13 -5.93 -0.17 -8.77
N ILE A 14 -6.07 0.59 -7.68
CA ILE A 14 -7.23 0.50 -6.77
C ILE A 14 -8.51 0.88 -7.52
N LEU A 15 -8.50 1.97 -8.28
CA LEU A 15 -9.63 2.45 -9.05
C LEU A 15 -10.06 1.45 -10.14
N SER A 16 -9.11 0.88 -10.89
CA SER A 16 -9.36 -0.18 -11.90
C SER A 16 -10.05 -1.37 -11.25
N SER A 17 -9.53 -1.83 -10.10
CA SER A 17 -10.12 -2.93 -9.37
C SER A 17 -11.53 -2.60 -8.88
N ALA A 18 -11.79 -1.37 -8.42
CA ALA A 18 -13.12 -0.94 -7.97
C ALA A 18 -14.12 -0.89 -9.14
N MET A 19 -13.73 -0.33 -10.29
CA MET A 19 -14.59 -0.26 -11.46
C MET A 19 -14.90 -1.61 -12.07
N ASN A 20 -13.93 -2.53 -12.10
CA ASN A 20 -14.19 -3.90 -12.55
C ASN A 20 -15.23 -4.61 -11.68
N LYS A 21 -15.29 -4.31 -10.38
CA LYS A 21 -16.29 -4.89 -9.47
C LYS A 21 -17.67 -4.25 -9.65
N GLN A 22 -17.74 -2.92 -9.73
CA GLN A 22 -19.03 -2.19 -9.75
C GLN A 22 -19.66 -2.13 -11.14
N LEU A 23 -18.86 -1.92 -12.19
CA LEU A 23 -19.34 -1.73 -13.56
C LEU A 23 -19.10 -2.96 -14.45
N GLY A 24 -18.25 -3.90 -13.99
CA GLY A 24 -17.85 -5.08 -14.77
C GLY A 24 -16.63 -4.82 -15.66
N VAL A 25 -15.93 -5.90 -16.00
CA VAL A 25 -14.72 -5.89 -16.84
C VAL A 25 -14.99 -5.58 -18.31
N SER A 26 -16.23 -5.79 -18.77
CA SER A 26 -16.66 -5.49 -20.15
C SER A 26 -17.01 -4.02 -20.35
N ASN A 27 -17.22 -3.25 -19.28
CA ASN A 27 -17.54 -1.84 -19.36
C ASN A 27 -16.37 -1.05 -19.95
N LEU A 28 -16.68 -0.14 -20.89
CA LEU A 28 -15.69 0.67 -21.58
C LEU A 28 -14.82 1.47 -20.61
N VAL A 29 -15.43 2.13 -19.63
CA VAL A 29 -14.70 2.97 -18.66
C VAL A 29 -13.78 2.12 -17.80
N SER A 30 -14.25 0.96 -17.33
CA SER A 30 -13.41 -0.01 -16.60
C SER A 30 -12.18 -0.43 -17.40
N ARG A 31 -12.36 -0.76 -18.68
CA ARG A 31 -11.25 -1.17 -19.57
C ARG A 31 -10.24 -0.06 -19.83
N GLU A 32 -10.70 1.17 -19.98
CA GLU A 32 -9.82 2.31 -20.24
C GLU A 32 -9.00 2.69 -19.01
N VAL A 33 -9.57 2.55 -17.81
CA VAL A 33 -8.82 2.76 -16.57
C VAL A 33 -7.86 1.61 -16.29
N ASP A 34 -8.23 0.36 -16.60
CA ASP A 34 -7.29 -0.76 -16.56
C ASP A 34 -6.13 -0.56 -17.55
N ARG A 35 -6.42 -0.07 -18.76
CA ARG A 35 -5.38 0.30 -19.73
C ARG A 35 -4.45 1.37 -19.17
N ALA A 36 -4.99 2.45 -18.62
CA ALA A 36 -4.20 3.53 -18.04
C ALA A 36 -3.30 3.05 -16.89
N TYR A 37 -3.81 2.16 -16.03
CA TYR A 37 -3.03 1.51 -14.98
C TYR A 37 -1.87 0.66 -15.53
N ARG A 38 -2.15 -0.16 -16.56
CA ARG A 38 -1.15 -1.04 -17.17
C ARG A 38 -0.08 -0.26 -17.91
N SER A 39 -0.46 0.73 -18.72
CA SER A 39 0.47 1.50 -19.55
C SER A 39 1.29 2.50 -18.72
N GLY A 40 0.70 3.09 -17.68
CA GLY A 40 1.35 4.15 -16.90
C GLY A 40 1.56 5.45 -17.67
N GLU A 41 0.97 5.58 -18.87
CA GLU A 41 1.15 6.76 -19.72
C GLU A 41 0.14 7.85 -19.35
N ILE A 42 0.61 9.10 -19.24
CA ILE A 42 -0.24 10.26 -18.92
C ILE A 42 -1.41 10.37 -19.91
N LYS A 43 -1.17 10.12 -21.21
CA LYS A 43 -2.21 10.22 -22.24
C LYS A 43 -3.39 9.27 -22.00
N ASP A 44 -3.12 8.08 -21.47
CA ASP A 44 -4.13 7.07 -21.19
C ASP A 44 -4.89 7.43 -19.91
N VAL A 45 -4.19 8.00 -18.91
CA VAL A 45 -4.83 8.53 -17.70
C VAL A 45 -5.78 9.69 -18.02
N THR A 46 -5.36 10.62 -18.87
CA THR A 46 -6.23 11.72 -19.31
C THR A 46 -7.49 11.19 -20.00
N ARG A 47 -7.34 10.22 -20.92
CA ARG A 47 -8.48 9.60 -21.60
C ARG A 47 -9.41 8.88 -20.61
N ALA A 48 -8.83 8.08 -19.72
CA ALA A 48 -9.55 7.41 -18.64
C ALA A 48 -10.35 8.39 -17.77
N GLY A 49 -9.75 9.51 -17.38
CA GLY A 49 -10.41 10.55 -16.59
C GLY A 49 -11.59 11.20 -17.30
N LEU A 50 -11.45 11.49 -18.60
CA LEU A 50 -12.56 12.03 -19.41
C LEU A 50 -13.72 11.04 -19.51
N LEU A 51 -13.45 9.75 -19.72
CA LEU A 51 -14.48 8.71 -19.75
C LEU A 51 -15.11 8.48 -18.38
N PHE A 52 -14.32 8.53 -17.30
CA PHE A 52 -14.87 8.47 -15.95
C PHE A 52 -15.81 9.65 -15.67
N ALA A 53 -15.50 10.83 -16.19
CA ALA A 53 -16.34 12.01 -16.04
C ALA A 53 -17.72 11.88 -16.72
N THR A 54 -17.88 11.00 -17.72
CA THR A 54 -19.18 10.76 -18.36
C THR A 54 -20.10 9.84 -17.56
N LEU A 55 -19.58 9.14 -16.54
CA LEU A 55 -20.41 8.26 -15.72
C LEU A 55 -21.48 9.05 -14.94
N PRO A 56 -22.70 8.50 -14.81
CA PRO A 56 -23.71 8.97 -13.86
C PRO A 56 -23.15 9.14 -12.44
N ARG A 57 -23.67 10.14 -11.72
CA ARG A 57 -23.19 10.46 -10.37
C ARG A 57 -23.27 9.29 -9.40
N TRP A 58 -24.36 8.52 -9.44
CA TRP A 58 -24.54 7.37 -8.55
C TRP A 58 -23.48 6.28 -8.79
N GLN A 59 -23.11 5.99 -10.04
CA GLN A 59 -22.04 5.04 -10.37
C GLN A 59 -20.69 5.52 -9.86
N LYS A 60 -20.39 6.82 -9.99
CA LYS A 60 -19.16 7.41 -9.44
C LYS A 60 -19.08 7.21 -7.94
N VAL A 61 -20.18 7.41 -7.21
CA VAL A 61 -20.24 7.23 -5.76
C VAL A 61 -20.00 5.76 -5.36
N GLU A 62 -20.63 4.81 -6.06
CA GLU A 62 -20.42 3.37 -5.79
C GLU A 62 -18.97 2.94 -6.02
N VAL A 63 -18.38 3.39 -7.14
CA VAL A 63 -16.96 3.14 -7.45
C VAL A 63 -16.05 3.78 -6.40
N GLN A 64 -16.32 5.02 -5.99
CA GLN A 64 -15.53 5.71 -4.98
C GLN A 64 -15.58 5.00 -3.62
N ARG A 65 -16.76 4.52 -3.22
CA ARG A 65 -16.92 3.74 -1.98
C ARG A 65 -16.09 2.46 -2.03
N GLU A 66 -16.18 1.71 -3.11
CA GLU A 66 -15.40 0.49 -3.29
C GLU A 66 -13.88 0.76 -3.34
N ALA A 67 -13.46 1.83 -4.01
CA ALA A 67 -12.06 2.23 -4.07
C ALA A 67 -11.53 2.61 -2.70
N HIS A 68 -12.33 3.32 -1.90
CA HIS A 68 -12.01 3.68 -0.52
C HIS A 68 -11.82 2.44 0.35
N ASP A 69 -12.78 1.49 0.29
CA ASP A 69 -12.70 0.24 1.04
C ASP A 69 -11.45 -0.57 0.66
N LYS A 70 -11.11 -0.63 -0.63
CA LYS A 70 -9.90 -1.30 -1.11
C LYS A 70 -8.62 -0.60 -0.66
N ALA A 71 -8.59 0.72 -0.67
CA ALA A 71 -7.46 1.50 -0.19
C ALA A 71 -7.23 1.25 1.31
N TYR A 72 -8.29 1.30 2.11
CA TYR A 72 -8.24 1.02 3.54
C TYR A 72 -7.72 -0.40 3.85
N LEU A 73 -8.22 -1.41 3.14
CA LEU A 73 -7.73 -2.79 3.29
C LEU A 73 -6.28 -2.96 2.87
N SER A 74 -5.82 -2.20 1.86
CA SER A 74 -4.42 -2.23 1.41
C SER A 74 -3.48 -1.63 2.45
N LEU A 75 -3.88 -0.52 3.08
CA LEU A 75 -3.16 0.08 4.21
C LEU A 75 -3.08 -0.88 5.41
N LYS A 76 -4.22 -1.46 5.83
CA LYS A 76 -4.26 -2.40 6.95
C LYS A 76 -3.37 -3.64 6.74
N ARG A 77 -3.22 -4.10 5.49
CA ARG A 77 -2.30 -5.20 5.15
C ARG A 77 -0.84 -4.75 5.19
N ALA A 78 -0.54 -3.53 4.75
CA ALA A 78 0.81 -2.98 4.86
C ALA A 78 1.24 -2.84 6.32
N ASP A 79 0.34 -2.37 7.20
CA ASP A 79 0.62 -2.26 8.64
C ASP A 79 0.87 -3.62 9.29
N LYS A 80 0.06 -4.64 8.97
CA LYS A 80 0.28 -6.01 9.47
C LYS A 80 1.60 -6.63 9.01
N ASN A 81 2.09 -6.29 7.81
CA ASN A 81 3.40 -6.74 7.35
C ASN A 81 4.54 -5.87 7.89
N SER A 82 4.23 -4.71 8.48
CA SER A 82 5.16 -3.81 9.17
C SER A 82 5.15 -4.02 10.68
N GLU A 83 4.22 -4.83 11.22
CA GLU A 83 4.33 -5.38 12.57
C GLU A 83 5.65 -6.15 12.66
N ARG A 84 6.64 -5.50 13.28
CA ARG A 84 7.97 -6.06 13.58
C ARG A 84 7.77 -7.45 14.17
N ASP A 85 8.14 -8.49 13.42
CA ASP A 85 7.97 -9.87 13.84
C ASP A 85 8.95 -10.18 14.98
N TRP A 86 8.56 -9.89 16.22
CA TRP A 86 9.36 -10.15 17.42
C TRP A 86 9.65 -11.65 17.60
N ARG A 87 8.94 -12.55 16.92
CA ARG A 87 9.19 -14.00 16.96
C ARG A 87 10.36 -14.43 16.07
N SER A 88 10.81 -13.58 15.14
CA SER A 88 12.02 -13.85 14.36
C SER A 88 13.32 -13.67 15.16
N ILE A 89 13.26 -13.02 16.33
CA ILE A 89 14.43 -12.77 17.19
C ILE A 89 14.76 -13.99 18.08
N SER A 90 13.82 -14.92 18.30
CA SER A 90 14.02 -16.02 19.25
C SER A 90 14.65 -17.30 18.68
N SER A 91 15.04 -17.34 17.39
CA SER A 91 15.36 -18.61 16.73
C SER A 91 16.69 -18.58 15.95
N GLY A 92 17.72 -17.92 16.49
CA GLY A 92 18.99 -17.82 15.78
C GLY A 92 20.20 -17.37 16.59
N ASN A 93 20.43 -17.91 17.80
CA ASN A 93 21.78 -18.14 18.34
C ASN A 93 21.72 -18.73 19.77
N GLN A 94 21.31 -20.00 19.89
CA GLN A 94 21.68 -20.80 21.06
C GLN A 94 22.73 -21.81 20.64
N ARG A 95 24.01 -21.38 20.68
CA ARG A 95 25.24 -22.18 20.87
C ARG A 95 26.44 -21.37 20.38
N LYS A 96 27.20 -20.86 21.35
CA LYS A 96 28.56 -20.27 21.30
C LYS A 96 28.55 -18.86 21.87
N TYR A 97 28.37 -18.74 23.18
CA TYR A 97 29.01 -17.75 24.07
C TYR A 97 28.70 -18.21 25.50
N LEU A 98 29.20 -19.40 25.85
CA LEU A 98 29.56 -19.71 27.22
C LEU A 98 31.08 -19.48 27.23
N ASP A 99 31.52 -18.65 28.16
CA ASP A 99 32.92 -18.25 28.40
C ASP A 99 33.39 -17.00 27.64
N GLU A 100 32.90 -15.83 28.07
CA GLU A 100 33.68 -14.61 28.33
C GLU A 100 32.72 -13.43 28.64
N GLY A 101 32.80 -12.91 29.88
CA GLY A 101 32.27 -11.59 30.26
C GLY A 101 30.76 -11.50 30.49
N LEU A 102 30.32 -11.60 31.75
CA LEU A 102 29.00 -11.12 32.19
C LEU A 102 28.82 -9.63 31.85
N PRO A 103 27.86 -9.21 31.00
CA PRO A 103 27.50 -7.80 30.88
C PRO A 103 26.40 -7.52 31.91
N GLY A 104 26.79 -7.51 33.18
CA GLY A 104 25.97 -7.00 34.28
C GLY A 104 26.12 -5.49 34.47
N GLN A 105 26.72 -4.78 33.53
CA GLN A 105 26.91 -3.34 33.62
C GLN A 105 25.86 -2.62 32.79
N LEU A 106 24.84 -2.10 33.48
CA LEU A 106 23.88 -1.19 32.89
C LEU A 106 24.63 -0.01 32.25
N PRO A 107 24.18 0.48 31.09
CA PRO A 107 24.77 1.65 30.45
C PRO A 107 24.89 2.82 31.43
N SER A 108 26.05 3.47 31.45
CA SER A 108 26.39 4.55 32.39
C SER A 108 25.46 5.77 32.32
N PHE A 109 24.65 5.91 31.27
CA PHE A 109 23.64 6.97 31.15
C PHE A 109 22.34 6.69 31.90
N LEU A 110 22.13 5.46 32.42
CA LEU A 110 20.97 5.10 33.25
C LEU A 110 21.24 5.25 34.75
N ILE A 111 22.47 5.64 35.12
CA ILE A 111 22.84 5.93 36.51
C ILE A 111 22.74 7.45 36.64
N ASP A 112 21.57 7.92 37.08
CA ASP A 112 21.42 9.31 37.55
C ASP A 112 22.49 9.56 38.63
N ARG A 113 23.43 10.45 38.32
CA ARG A 113 24.31 11.05 39.31
C ARG A 113 23.60 12.26 39.87
N ASP A 114 22.75 12.03 40.87
CA ASP A 114 22.45 13.08 41.83
C ASP A 114 23.65 13.26 42.77
N ILE A 115 23.90 14.53 43.08
CA ILE A 115 25.06 15.13 43.77
C ILE A 115 25.23 14.61 45.20
#